data_AF-X0U7E4-F1
#
_entry.id   AF-X0U7E4-F1
#
_cell.length_a   1.000
_cell.length_b   1.000
_cell.length_c   1.000
_cell.angle_alpha   90.00
_cell.angle_beta   90.00
_cell.angle_gamma   90.00
#
_symmetry.space_group_name_H-M   'P 1'
#
loop_
_entity.id
_entity.type
_entity.pdbx_description
1 polymer ?
#
loop_
_entity_poly.entity_id
_entity_poly.type
_entity_poly.pdbx_seq_one_letter_code
_entity_poly.pdbx_strand_id
1 'polypeptide(L)'
;PAEAIREAARIYATTETASIIYSMGITQHTTGTDNVLSLANLAMLTGNIGKESCGVNPLRGQNNVQGACDLGALPNVYPGYQSVEDPVIKEKFEKAWQRKLPSNSGLTVIEMIHAIEERKVKALYIMGENPALSDPNLNRTREALSKIDFLVVQDIFLTETAEYADVVLPSFCFAEKNGTFTNTERRIQRVRKAADAPGNTRDDWQIICQLSAAMDYPMHYDSSEKIMDEIASVTPIYGGISFDRIESAGLQWPCPDKNQRANS
;
A
#
# COMPACT_ATOMS: atom_id res chain seq x y z
N PRO A 1 -20.08 30.14 12.16
CA PRO A 1 -21.10 30.65 13.13
C PRO A 1 -21.54 29.54 14.08
N ALA A 2 -21.77 29.83 15.37
CA ALA A 2 -22.02 28.81 16.39
C ALA A 2 -23.31 27.99 16.13
N GLU A 3 -24.38 28.62 15.67
CA GLU A 3 -25.65 27.92 15.40
C GLU A 3 -25.54 26.89 14.28
N ALA A 4 -24.83 27.20 13.20
CA ALA A 4 -24.60 26.25 12.10
C ALA A 4 -23.88 24.97 12.58
N ILE A 5 -22.95 25.10 13.53
CA ILE A 5 -22.25 23.94 14.13
C ILE A 5 -23.24 23.10 14.95
N ARG A 6 -24.08 23.74 15.77
CA ARG A 6 -25.10 23.05 16.58
C ARG A 6 -26.12 22.33 15.69
N GLU A 7 -26.55 22.97 14.61
CA GLU A 7 -27.47 22.40 13.64
C GLU A 7 -26.89 21.16 12.95
N ALA A 8 -25.68 21.26 12.41
CA ALA A 8 -24.99 20.12 11.78
C ALA A 8 -24.80 18.95 12.77
N ALA A 9 -24.41 19.24 14.01
CA ALA A 9 -24.26 18.22 15.04
C ALA A 9 -25.59 17.52 15.37
N ARG A 10 -26.70 18.26 15.46
CA ARG A 10 -28.04 17.69 15.68
C ARG A 10 -28.45 16.81 14.50
N ILE A 11 -28.29 17.28 13.26
CA ILE A 11 -28.61 16.52 12.04
C ILE A 11 -27.88 15.18 12.06
N TYR A 12 -26.56 15.19 12.28
CA TYR A 12 -25.77 13.97 12.33
C TYR A 12 -26.20 13.02 13.45
N ALA A 13 -26.42 13.55 14.66
CA ALA A 13 -26.75 12.75 15.84
C ALA A 13 -28.16 12.15 15.83
N THR A 14 -29.13 12.80 15.18
CA THR A 14 -30.52 12.31 15.10
C THR A 14 -30.82 11.50 13.85
N THR A 15 -29.88 11.42 12.90
CA THR A 15 -30.03 10.57 11.71
C THR A 15 -29.82 9.11 12.12
N GLU A 16 -30.79 8.24 11.80
CA GLU A 16 -30.76 6.83 12.17
C GLU A 16 -29.51 6.11 11.65
N THR A 17 -29.12 6.39 10.41
CA THR A 17 -27.93 5.83 9.77
C THR A 17 -27.18 6.93 9.04
N ALA A 18 -26.00 7.29 9.54
CA ALA A 18 -25.13 8.30 8.96
C ALA A 18 -23.73 7.73 8.69
N SER A 19 -23.11 8.22 7.62
CA SER A 19 -21.75 7.87 7.22
C SER A 19 -20.87 9.11 7.20
N ILE A 20 -19.66 8.99 7.75
CA ILE A 20 -18.62 10.00 7.61
C ILE A 20 -17.72 9.56 6.46
N ILE A 21 -17.64 10.38 5.42
CA ILE A 21 -16.74 10.18 4.29
C ILE A 21 -15.73 11.31 4.30
N TYR A 22 -14.45 10.99 4.36
CA TYR A 22 -13.39 12.00 4.44
C TYR A 22 -12.18 11.64 3.57
N SER A 23 -11.32 12.62 3.30
CA SER A 23 -10.13 12.46 2.48
C SER A 23 -8.99 13.34 3.02
N MET A 24 -8.12 13.84 2.12
CA MET A 24 -6.92 14.58 2.48
C MET A 24 -7.17 15.90 3.22
N GLY A 25 -8.36 16.50 3.10
CA GLY A 25 -8.75 17.69 3.88
C GLY A 25 -8.89 17.46 5.39
N ILE A 26 -8.74 16.22 5.85
CA ILE A 26 -8.67 15.85 7.27
C ILE A 26 -7.26 15.41 7.64
N THR A 27 -6.59 14.64 6.78
CA THR A 27 -5.31 13.99 7.09
C THR A 27 -4.09 14.86 6.82
N GLN A 28 -4.12 15.77 5.84
CA GLN A 28 -2.98 16.64 5.47
C GLN A 28 -2.90 17.90 6.34
N HIS A 29 -2.97 17.69 7.66
CA HIS A 29 -2.82 18.72 8.68
C HIS A 29 -1.84 18.24 9.74
N THR A 30 -1.21 19.17 10.46
CA THR A 30 -0.32 18.84 11.59
C THR A 30 -1.02 18.04 12.69
N THR A 31 -2.35 18.14 12.78
CA THR A 31 -3.22 17.39 13.70
C THR A 31 -4.06 16.33 12.97
N GLY A 32 -3.61 15.84 11.81
CA GLY A 32 -4.40 14.94 10.96
C GLY A 32 -4.88 13.67 11.68
N THR A 33 -4.01 13.07 12.50
CA THR A 33 -4.37 11.93 13.34
C THR A 33 -5.51 12.26 14.32
N ASP A 34 -5.42 13.38 15.02
CA ASP A 34 -6.43 13.81 15.98
C ASP A 34 -7.77 14.15 15.30
N ASN A 35 -7.72 14.69 14.08
CA ASN A 35 -8.91 14.95 13.29
C ASN A 35 -9.64 13.63 12.93
N VAL A 36 -8.89 12.60 12.50
CA VAL A 36 -9.46 11.28 12.21
C VAL A 36 -10.04 10.64 13.47
N LEU A 37 -9.32 10.69 14.59
CA LEU A 37 -9.80 10.20 15.89
C LEU A 37 -11.09 10.92 16.31
N SER A 38 -11.17 12.23 16.09
CA SER A 38 -12.36 13.02 16.40
C SER A 38 -13.57 12.58 15.56
N LEU A 39 -13.39 12.30 14.27
CA LEU A 39 -14.46 11.74 13.42
C LEU A 39 -14.89 10.34 13.89
N ALA A 40 -13.93 9.48 14.26
CA ALA A 40 -14.22 8.17 14.84
C ALA A 40 -15.03 8.28 16.13
N ASN A 41 -14.68 9.21 17.01
CA ASN A 41 -15.41 9.47 18.25
C ASN A 41 -16.85 9.91 18.00
N LEU A 42 -17.10 10.73 16.98
CA LEU A 42 -18.48 11.12 16.60
C LEU A 42 -19.30 9.92 16.12
N ALA A 43 -18.73 9.06 15.28
CA ALA A 43 -19.42 7.85 14.81
C ALA A 43 -19.71 6.88 15.94
N MET A 44 -18.77 6.70 16.88
CA MET A 44 -18.98 5.88 18.07
C MET A 44 -20.05 6.47 18.99
N LEU A 45 -20.02 7.79 19.25
CA LEU A 45 -20.98 8.48 20.11
C LEU A 45 -22.42 8.36 19.60
N THR A 46 -22.59 8.33 18.29
CA THR A 46 -23.92 8.28 17.62
C THR A 46 -24.35 6.87 17.23
N GLY A 47 -23.56 5.84 17.54
CA GLY A 47 -23.89 4.46 17.15
C GLY A 47 -23.86 4.21 15.64
N ASN A 48 -23.12 5.03 14.89
CA ASN A 48 -22.94 4.92 13.45
C ASN A 48 -21.71 4.06 13.11
N ILE A 49 -21.60 2.88 13.72
CA ILE A 49 -20.54 1.89 13.47
C ILE A 49 -21.14 0.47 13.49
N GLY A 50 -20.55 -0.45 12.71
CA GLY A 50 -20.94 -1.87 12.74
C GLY A 50 -22.27 -2.22 12.07
N LYS A 51 -22.89 -1.29 11.33
CA LYS A 51 -24.09 -1.51 10.51
C LYS A 51 -23.84 -1.08 9.05
N GLU A 52 -24.70 -1.54 8.14
CA GLU A 52 -24.63 -1.14 6.74
C GLU A 52 -24.88 0.37 6.57
N SER A 53 -24.31 0.97 5.52
CA SER A 53 -24.50 2.40 5.17
C SER A 53 -24.04 3.41 6.24
N CYS A 54 -23.20 3.00 7.20
CA CYS A 54 -22.63 3.87 8.22
C CYS A 54 -21.09 3.82 8.25
N GLY A 55 -20.50 4.35 9.32
CA GLY A 55 -19.09 4.20 9.61
C GLY A 55 -18.26 5.42 9.23
N VAL A 56 -16.95 5.21 9.31
CA VAL A 56 -15.94 6.23 9.06
C VAL A 56 -15.09 5.74 7.89
N ASN A 57 -15.30 6.37 6.74
CA ASN A 57 -14.91 5.87 5.45
C ASN A 57 -13.86 6.81 4.84
N PRO A 58 -12.55 6.51 5.00
CA PRO A 58 -11.50 7.24 4.31
C PRO A 58 -11.54 6.95 2.81
N LEU A 59 -11.73 7.98 2.00
CA LEU A 59 -11.52 7.90 0.55
C LEU A 59 -10.03 7.94 0.27
N ARG A 60 -9.50 6.79 -0.14
CA ARG A 60 -8.12 6.66 -0.57
C ARG A 60 -7.98 7.10 -2.03
N GLY A 61 -6.87 7.76 -2.35
CA GLY A 61 -6.67 8.41 -3.65
C GLY A 61 -6.24 7.46 -4.77
N GLN A 62 -5.12 6.76 -4.59
CA GLN A 62 -4.56 5.87 -5.61
C GLN A 62 -5.31 4.52 -5.65
N ASN A 63 -5.35 3.91 -6.83
CA ASN A 63 -6.09 2.67 -7.12
C ASN A 63 -5.70 1.46 -6.25
N ASN A 64 -4.47 1.42 -5.74
CA ASN A 64 -3.96 0.29 -4.96
C ASN A 64 -3.23 0.70 -3.67
N VAL A 65 -3.39 1.93 -3.17
CA VAL A 65 -2.77 2.33 -1.90
C VAL A 65 -3.28 1.48 -0.73
N GLN A 66 -4.52 0.97 -0.80
CA GLN A 66 -5.01 -0.01 0.15
C GLN A 66 -4.20 -1.30 0.05
N GLY A 67 -4.07 -1.88 -1.15
CA GLY A 67 -3.35 -3.13 -1.36
C GLY A 67 -1.86 -3.05 -1.06
N ALA A 68 -1.20 -1.94 -1.38
CA ALA A 68 0.19 -1.71 -1.02
C ALA A 68 0.39 -1.74 0.50
N CYS A 69 -0.47 -1.03 1.26
CA CYS A 69 -0.46 -1.11 2.72
C CYS A 69 -0.78 -2.52 3.23
N ASP A 70 -1.75 -3.20 2.62
CA ASP A 70 -2.13 -4.56 3.02
C ASP A 70 -0.98 -5.55 2.85
N LEU A 71 -0.15 -5.37 1.83
CA LEU A 71 0.98 -6.25 1.52
C LEU A 71 2.29 -5.77 2.15
N GLY A 72 2.23 -4.88 3.13
CA GLY A 72 3.40 -4.51 3.92
C GLY A 72 4.37 -3.57 3.19
N ALA A 73 3.91 -2.78 2.22
CA ALA A 73 4.68 -1.62 1.70
C ALA A 73 4.69 -0.46 2.73
N LEU A 74 5.01 -0.81 3.98
CA LEU A 74 5.05 0.04 5.16
C LEU A 74 6.25 -0.41 6.00
N PRO A 75 7.00 0.51 6.63
CA PRO A 75 8.26 0.18 7.26
C PRO A 75 8.13 -0.69 8.53
N ASN A 76 6.93 -0.80 9.11
CA ASN A 76 6.71 -1.35 10.45
C ASN A 76 5.85 -2.62 10.48
N VAL A 77 5.36 -3.11 9.33
CA VAL A 77 4.49 -4.29 9.26
C VAL A 77 4.83 -5.19 8.08
N TYR A 78 4.69 -6.50 8.28
CA TYR A 78 4.54 -7.50 7.22
C TYR A 78 3.13 -7.45 6.59
N PRO A 79 2.88 -8.20 5.48
CA PRO A 79 1.54 -8.32 4.92
C PRO A 79 0.47 -8.63 5.98
N GLY A 80 -0.71 -8.04 5.87
CA GLY A 80 -1.83 -8.18 6.80
C GLY A 80 -1.73 -7.32 8.06
N TYR A 81 -0.96 -6.22 8.02
CA TYR A 81 -0.74 -5.33 9.16
C TYR A 81 -0.12 -6.04 10.37
N GLN A 82 0.72 -7.06 10.12
CA GLN A 82 1.34 -7.87 11.16
C GLN A 82 2.67 -7.22 11.56
N SER A 83 2.80 -6.73 12.79
CA SER A 83 3.96 -5.96 13.25
C SER A 83 5.29 -6.71 13.05
N VAL A 84 6.32 -5.99 12.57
CA VAL A 84 7.70 -6.53 12.46
C VAL A 84 8.38 -6.73 13.83
N GLU A 85 7.86 -6.04 14.85
CA GLU A 85 8.39 -6.06 16.21
C GLU A 85 7.84 -7.25 17.04
N ASP A 86 6.80 -7.93 16.55
CA ASP A 86 6.25 -9.12 17.19
C ASP A 86 7.13 -10.35 16.87
N PRO A 87 7.79 -10.97 17.87
CA PRO A 87 8.69 -12.10 17.63
C PRO A 87 7.99 -13.34 17.07
N VAL A 88 6.72 -13.57 17.41
CA VAL A 88 5.95 -14.73 16.92
C VAL A 88 5.62 -14.55 15.44
N ILE A 89 5.18 -13.34 15.07
CA ILE A 89 4.93 -12.99 13.66
C ILE A 89 6.23 -13.07 12.85
N LYS A 90 7.31 -12.53 13.38
CA LYS A 90 8.63 -12.59 12.75
C LYS A 90 9.05 -14.03 12.49
N GLU A 91 9.00 -14.91 13.49
CA GLU A 91 9.36 -16.33 13.34
C GLU A 91 8.55 -17.02 12.23
N LYS A 92 7.26 -16.72 12.12
CA LYS A 92 6.39 -17.24 11.06
C LYS A 92 6.90 -16.83 9.66
N PHE A 93 7.28 -15.57 9.46
CA PHE A 93 7.82 -15.10 8.17
C PHE A 93 9.24 -15.59 7.92
N GLU A 94 10.10 -15.66 8.94
CA GLU A 94 11.44 -16.25 8.83
C GLU A 94 11.38 -17.72 8.38
N LYS A 95 10.39 -18.48 8.88
CA LYS A 95 10.15 -19.86 8.48
C LYS A 95 9.64 -19.96 7.03
N ALA A 96 8.70 -19.09 6.64
CA ALA A 96 8.15 -19.08 5.29
C ALA A 96 9.21 -18.74 4.23
N TRP A 97 10.03 -17.73 4.50
CA TRP A 97 11.04 -17.21 3.56
C TRP A 97 12.45 -17.74 3.79
N GLN A 98 12.64 -18.60 4.80
CA GLN A 98 13.91 -19.25 5.11
C GLN A 98 15.08 -18.27 5.31
N ARG A 99 14.80 -17.09 5.89
CA ARG A 99 15.79 -16.04 6.15
C ARG A 99 15.57 -15.38 7.49
N LYS A 100 16.64 -14.82 8.03
CA LYS A 100 16.57 -13.95 9.20
C LYS A 100 16.09 -12.57 8.80
N LEU A 101 15.12 -12.06 9.54
CA LEU A 101 14.49 -10.78 9.27
C LEU A 101 14.88 -9.74 10.33
N PRO A 102 14.85 -8.44 10.02
CA PRO A 102 15.01 -7.39 11.03
C PRO A 102 13.87 -7.43 12.05
N SER A 103 14.12 -6.94 13.27
CA SER A 103 13.13 -6.84 14.34
C SER A 103 12.64 -5.41 14.59
N ASN A 104 13.19 -4.44 13.86
CA ASN A 104 12.91 -3.03 14.07
C ASN A 104 12.19 -2.47 12.86
N SER A 105 11.32 -1.50 13.10
CA SER A 105 10.70 -0.71 12.05
C SER A 105 11.76 -0.03 11.16
N GLY A 106 11.53 -0.03 9.84
CA GLY A 106 12.32 0.71 8.87
C GLY A 106 12.08 2.22 8.91
N LEU A 107 12.75 2.95 8.02
CA LEU A 107 12.55 4.40 7.87
C LEU A 107 11.29 4.68 7.05
N THR A 108 10.54 5.72 7.42
CA THR A 108 9.53 6.35 6.56
C THR A 108 10.17 7.15 5.44
N VAL A 109 9.43 7.48 4.38
CA VAL A 109 9.96 8.25 3.23
C VAL A 109 10.62 9.57 3.65
N ILE A 110 10.05 10.29 4.63
CA ILE A 110 10.62 11.54 5.14
C ILE A 110 11.92 11.29 5.90
N GLU A 111 11.97 10.23 6.71
CA GLU A 111 13.18 9.85 7.43
C GLU A 111 14.27 9.34 6.48
N MET A 112 13.92 8.70 5.36
CA MET A 112 14.87 8.31 4.33
C MET A 112 15.57 9.52 3.72
N ILE A 113 14.83 10.59 3.40
CA ILE A 113 15.42 11.85 2.89
C ILE A 113 16.41 12.44 3.89
N HIS A 114 16.06 12.49 5.19
CA HIS A 114 16.98 12.98 6.23
C HIS A 114 18.20 12.06 6.36
N ALA A 115 18.00 10.74 6.30
CA ALA A 115 19.07 9.77 6.39
C ALA A 115 20.02 9.82 5.19
N ILE A 116 19.57 10.20 4.00
CA ILE A 116 20.41 10.47 2.83
C ILE A 116 21.29 11.70 3.08
N GLU A 117 20.71 12.79 3.58
CA GLU A 117 21.46 14.01 3.94
C GLU A 117 22.54 13.75 5.00
N GLU A 118 22.22 12.87 5.96
CA GLU A 118 23.15 12.40 7.00
C GLU A 118 24.12 11.31 6.51
N ARG A 119 24.04 10.89 5.24
CA ARG A 119 24.83 9.80 4.63
C ARG A 119 24.69 8.44 5.31
N LYS A 120 23.57 8.22 6.00
CA LYS A 120 23.20 6.92 6.61
C LYS A 120 22.53 5.98 5.61
N VAL A 121 21.80 6.54 4.64
CA VAL A 121 21.28 5.81 3.48
C VAL A 121 22.14 6.14 2.27
N LYS A 122 22.67 5.10 1.62
CA LYS A 122 23.58 5.23 0.47
C LYS A 122 22.98 4.76 -0.85
N ALA A 123 21.97 3.91 -0.77
CA ALA A 123 21.28 3.40 -1.94
C ALA A 123 19.76 3.51 -1.74
N LEU A 124 19.04 3.84 -2.79
CA LEU A 124 17.58 3.88 -2.81
C LEU A 124 17.06 3.19 -4.06
N TYR A 125 16.01 2.39 -3.87
CA TYR A 125 15.26 1.76 -4.95
C TYR A 125 13.85 2.34 -4.92
N ILE A 126 13.49 3.11 -5.94
CA ILE A 126 12.15 3.71 -6.08
C ILE A 126 11.40 2.93 -7.15
N MET A 127 10.19 2.48 -6.84
CA MET A 127 9.33 1.72 -7.75
C MET A 127 7.98 2.43 -7.91
N GLY A 128 7.68 2.89 -9.13
CA GLY A 128 6.37 3.48 -9.48
C GLY A 128 6.00 4.74 -8.70
N GLU A 129 6.99 5.53 -8.28
CA GLU A 129 6.81 6.74 -7.48
C GLU A 129 7.67 7.89 -8.04
N ASN A 130 7.21 9.12 -7.86
CA ASN A 130 7.88 10.31 -8.40
C ASN A 130 8.11 11.41 -7.33
N PRO A 131 8.87 11.12 -6.25
CA PRO A 131 9.08 12.06 -5.13
C PRO A 131 9.73 13.39 -5.56
N ALA A 132 10.50 13.42 -6.65
CA ALA A 132 11.04 14.67 -7.18
C ALA A 132 9.97 15.66 -7.68
N LEU A 133 8.72 15.22 -7.83
CA LEU A 133 7.56 16.02 -8.21
C LEU A 133 6.44 16.03 -7.15
N SER A 134 6.23 14.93 -6.42
CA SER A 134 5.08 14.75 -5.54
C SER A 134 5.33 15.07 -4.05
N ASP A 135 6.58 15.12 -3.60
CA ASP A 135 6.90 15.36 -2.19
C ASP A 135 6.63 16.82 -1.77
N PRO A 136 6.30 17.07 -0.49
CA PRO A 136 5.94 18.42 -0.01
C PRO A 136 7.10 19.43 -0.07
N ASN A 137 8.36 18.98 0.04
CA ASN A 137 9.54 19.86 -0.07
C ASN A 137 10.45 19.41 -1.21
N LEU A 138 10.01 19.73 -2.44
CA LEU A 138 10.68 19.33 -3.68
C LEU A 138 12.16 19.70 -3.72
N ASN A 139 12.53 20.90 -3.25
CA ASN A 139 13.92 21.33 -3.27
C ASN A 139 14.80 20.41 -2.41
N ARG A 140 14.33 20.08 -1.20
CA ARG A 140 15.05 19.19 -0.29
C ARG A 140 15.11 17.77 -0.83
N THR A 141 13.99 17.25 -1.34
CA THR A 141 13.95 15.91 -1.93
C THR A 141 14.91 15.80 -3.11
N ARG A 142 14.88 16.76 -4.05
CA ARG A 142 15.80 16.79 -5.20
C ARG A 142 17.26 16.91 -4.78
N GLU A 143 17.55 17.73 -3.77
CA GLU A 143 18.90 17.85 -3.22
C GLU A 143 19.38 16.52 -2.63
N ALA A 144 18.53 15.82 -1.86
CA ALA A 144 18.85 14.50 -1.32
C ALA A 144 19.07 13.47 -2.44
N LEU A 145 18.18 13.40 -3.43
CA LEU A 145 18.31 12.50 -4.58
C LEU A 145 19.61 12.76 -5.36
N SER A 146 20.06 14.01 -5.49
CA SER A 146 21.33 14.33 -6.15
C SER A 146 22.59 13.93 -5.38
N LYS A 147 22.46 13.62 -4.08
CA LYS A 147 23.57 13.31 -3.16
C LYS A 147 23.70 11.84 -2.82
N ILE A 148 22.71 11.02 -3.18
CA ILE A 148 22.72 9.59 -2.88
C ILE A 148 23.80 8.89 -3.71
N ASP A 149 24.46 7.87 -3.14
CA ASP A 149 25.56 7.19 -3.82
C ASP A 149 25.08 6.27 -4.96
N PHE A 150 23.84 5.76 -4.86
CA PHE A 150 23.24 4.90 -5.87
C PHE A 150 21.71 4.96 -5.88
N LEU A 151 21.10 5.28 -7.02
CA LEU A 151 19.65 5.36 -7.20
C LEU A 151 19.17 4.47 -8.34
N VAL A 152 18.26 3.56 -8.00
CA VAL A 152 17.50 2.77 -8.97
C VAL A 152 16.07 3.29 -9.04
N VAL A 153 15.57 3.53 -10.26
CA VAL A 153 14.17 3.89 -10.50
C VAL A 153 13.54 2.87 -11.43
N GLN A 154 12.52 2.17 -10.95
CA GLN A 154 11.69 1.28 -11.74
C GLN A 154 10.36 1.97 -12.06
N ASP A 155 10.14 2.30 -13.32
CA ASP A 155 9.01 3.12 -13.75
C ASP A 155 8.59 2.76 -15.19
N ILE A 156 7.40 3.21 -15.57
CA ILE A 156 6.83 3.08 -16.91
C ILE A 156 7.18 4.28 -17.80
N PHE A 157 7.59 5.40 -17.21
CA PHE A 157 8.06 6.60 -17.90
C PHE A 157 9.40 7.09 -17.34
N LEU A 158 10.11 7.89 -18.14
CA LEU A 158 11.23 8.67 -17.62
C LEU A 158 10.67 9.88 -16.85
N THR A 159 10.45 9.70 -15.55
CA THR A 159 9.91 10.72 -14.64
C THR A 159 11.00 11.69 -14.15
N GLU A 160 10.60 12.80 -13.53
CA GLU A 160 11.52 13.75 -12.90
C GLU A 160 12.42 13.08 -11.85
N THR A 161 11.93 12.04 -11.19
CA THR A 161 12.75 11.24 -10.26
C THR A 161 13.75 10.37 -11.01
N ALA A 162 13.34 9.77 -12.14
CA ALA A 162 14.21 8.94 -12.96
C ALA A 162 15.39 9.72 -13.58
N GLU A 163 15.28 11.03 -13.75
CA GLU A 163 16.38 11.89 -14.21
C GLU A 163 17.58 11.93 -13.24
N TYR A 164 17.37 11.60 -11.97
CA TYR A 164 18.43 11.49 -10.96
C TYR A 164 19.02 10.08 -10.87
N ALA A 165 18.42 9.08 -11.53
CA ALA A 165 18.76 7.68 -11.32
C ALA A 165 20.06 7.28 -12.01
N ASP A 166 20.85 6.44 -11.34
CA ASP A 166 21.97 5.74 -11.96
C ASP A 166 21.49 4.60 -12.86
N VAL A 167 20.37 3.98 -12.50
CA VAL A 167 19.76 2.88 -13.25
C VAL A 167 18.25 3.10 -13.36
N VAL A 168 17.74 3.05 -14.59
CA VAL A 168 16.30 3.02 -14.86
C VAL A 168 15.90 1.63 -15.35
N LEU A 169 14.93 1.01 -14.66
CA LEU A 169 14.39 -0.31 -14.99
C LEU A 169 12.97 -0.16 -15.55
N PRO A 170 12.75 -0.37 -16.86
CA PRO A 170 11.46 -0.13 -17.47
C PRO A 170 10.48 -1.26 -17.13
N SER A 171 9.32 -0.92 -16.55
CA SER A 171 8.30 -1.90 -16.17
C SER A 171 7.02 -1.81 -17.00
N PHE A 172 6.14 -2.79 -16.86
CA PHE A 172 4.84 -2.83 -17.52
C PHE A 172 3.90 -1.73 -17.01
N CYS A 173 3.06 -1.18 -17.89
CA CYS A 173 1.89 -0.40 -17.48
C CYS A 173 0.72 -1.30 -17.06
N PHE A 174 -0.34 -0.72 -16.47
CA PHE A 174 -1.47 -1.51 -15.95
C PHE A 174 -2.13 -2.42 -17.00
N ALA A 175 -2.19 -1.98 -18.27
CA ALA A 175 -2.81 -2.72 -19.37
C ALA A 175 -1.98 -3.93 -19.83
N GLU A 176 -0.72 -4.02 -19.41
CA GLU A 176 0.22 -5.08 -19.78
C GLU A 176 0.36 -6.14 -18.67
N LYS A 177 -0.13 -5.83 -17.46
CA LYS A 177 0.01 -6.66 -16.25
C LYS A 177 -1.13 -7.65 -16.09
N ASN A 178 -0.84 -8.71 -15.33
CA ASN A 178 -1.84 -9.61 -14.75
C ASN A 178 -1.64 -9.63 -13.24
N GLY A 179 -2.69 -9.36 -12.46
CA GLY A 179 -2.54 -9.18 -11.01
C GLY A 179 -3.83 -8.74 -10.34
N THR A 180 -3.69 -7.98 -9.27
CA THR A 180 -4.83 -7.46 -8.50
C THR A 180 -4.62 -6.04 -8.01
N PHE A 181 -5.71 -5.29 -7.88
CA PHE A 181 -5.75 -4.06 -7.09
C PHE A 181 -6.74 -4.20 -5.94
N THR A 182 -6.44 -3.58 -4.81
CA THR A 182 -7.35 -3.43 -3.68
C THR A 182 -7.80 -1.97 -3.58
N ASN A 183 -9.11 -1.74 -3.71
CA ASN A 183 -9.69 -0.41 -3.74
C ASN A 183 -10.00 0.14 -2.32
N THR A 184 -10.65 1.32 -2.24
CA THR A 184 -10.93 2.02 -0.98
C THR A 184 -11.86 1.28 -0.02
N GLU A 185 -12.72 0.39 -0.52
CA GLU A 185 -13.63 -0.43 0.28
C GLU A 185 -13.03 -1.80 0.62
N ARG A 186 -11.70 -1.96 0.43
CA ARG A 186 -10.94 -3.20 0.65
C ARG A 186 -11.27 -4.33 -0.31
N ARG A 187 -11.89 -4.02 -1.46
CA ARG A 187 -12.20 -5.02 -2.49
C ARG A 187 -10.99 -5.28 -3.37
N ILE A 188 -10.54 -6.53 -3.37
CA ILE A 188 -9.49 -7.08 -4.22
C ILE A 188 -10.10 -7.46 -5.56
N GLN A 189 -9.63 -6.83 -6.64
CA GLN A 189 -10.16 -6.95 -7.99
C GLN A 189 -9.06 -7.40 -8.94
N ARG A 190 -9.39 -8.30 -9.87
CA ARG A 190 -8.45 -8.83 -10.87
C ARG A 190 -8.11 -7.79 -11.95
N VAL A 191 -6.82 -7.59 -12.20
CA VAL A 191 -6.26 -6.87 -13.35
C VAL A 191 -5.85 -7.90 -14.40
N ARG A 192 -6.21 -7.65 -15.66
CA ARG A 192 -5.92 -8.56 -16.77
C ARG A 192 -5.12 -7.83 -17.82
N LYS A 193 -4.19 -8.56 -18.43
CA LYS A 193 -3.44 -8.10 -19.58
C LYS A 193 -4.42 -7.83 -20.73
N ALA A 194 -4.36 -6.62 -21.25
CA ALA A 194 -5.15 -6.12 -22.37
C ALA A 194 -4.27 -5.74 -23.57
N ALA A 195 -2.97 -5.51 -23.37
CA ALA A 195 -2.02 -5.19 -24.43
C ALA A 195 -0.67 -5.90 -24.21
N ASP A 196 0.08 -6.10 -25.29
CA ASP A 196 1.48 -6.53 -25.22
C ASP A 196 2.38 -5.35 -24.85
N ALA A 197 3.39 -5.63 -24.03
CA ALA A 197 4.30 -4.61 -23.56
C ALA A 197 5.39 -4.29 -24.61
N PRO A 198 5.81 -3.03 -24.74
CA PRO A 198 6.83 -2.64 -25.70
C PRO A 198 8.24 -2.99 -25.22
N GLY A 199 9.13 -3.28 -26.20
CA GLY A 199 10.56 -3.43 -25.97
C GLY A 199 10.93 -4.56 -25.00
N ASN A 200 11.89 -4.29 -24.12
CA ASN A 200 12.40 -5.24 -23.13
C ASN A 200 11.86 -4.97 -21.72
N THR A 201 10.67 -4.38 -21.62
CA THR A 201 9.96 -4.16 -20.35
C THR A 201 9.63 -5.50 -19.69
N ARG A 202 9.45 -5.48 -18.36
CA ARG A 202 9.05 -6.66 -17.58
C ARG A 202 8.03 -6.28 -16.51
N ASP A 203 7.35 -7.26 -15.96
CA ASP A 203 6.51 -7.00 -14.79
C ASP A 203 7.38 -6.65 -13.57
N ASP A 204 6.85 -5.83 -12.66
CA ASP A 204 7.63 -5.29 -11.54
C ASP A 204 8.19 -6.42 -10.68
N TRP A 205 7.35 -7.41 -10.36
CA TRP A 205 7.73 -8.55 -9.53
C TRP A 205 8.77 -9.45 -10.22
N GLN A 206 8.81 -9.51 -11.55
CA GLN A 206 9.82 -10.27 -12.28
C GLN A 206 11.19 -9.62 -12.17
N ILE A 207 11.25 -8.29 -12.25
CA ILE A 207 12.48 -7.52 -12.06
C ILE A 207 13.00 -7.73 -10.64
N ILE A 208 12.12 -7.66 -9.63
CA ILE A 208 12.46 -7.93 -8.23
C ILE A 208 12.94 -9.36 -8.02
N CYS A 209 12.32 -10.36 -8.65
CA CYS A 209 12.79 -11.76 -8.61
C CYS A 209 14.21 -11.91 -9.19
N GLN A 210 14.48 -11.28 -10.34
CA GLN A 210 15.81 -11.32 -10.97
C GLN A 210 16.87 -10.63 -10.13
N LEU A 211 16.56 -9.45 -9.57
CA LEU A 211 17.46 -8.74 -8.67
C LEU A 211 17.76 -9.57 -7.43
N SER A 212 16.74 -10.16 -6.83
CA SER A 212 16.88 -11.02 -5.67
C SER A 212 17.77 -12.24 -5.96
N ALA A 213 17.57 -12.91 -7.11
CA ALA A 213 18.40 -14.04 -7.52
C ALA A 213 19.86 -13.63 -7.76
N ALA A 214 20.09 -12.43 -8.31
CA ALA A 214 21.43 -11.86 -8.46
C ALA A 214 22.09 -11.49 -7.11
N MET A 215 21.31 -11.38 -6.04
CA MET A 215 21.77 -11.11 -4.67
C MET A 215 21.74 -12.38 -3.78
N ASP A 216 21.88 -13.56 -4.38
CA ASP A 216 21.97 -14.86 -3.68
C ASP A 216 20.71 -15.25 -2.86
N TYR A 217 19.55 -14.69 -3.21
CA TYR A 217 18.25 -15.17 -2.76
C TYR A 217 17.42 -15.62 -3.98
N PRO A 218 17.43 -16.93 -4.31
CA PRO A 218 16.64 -17.46 -5.41
C PRO A 218 15.15 -17.21 -5.16
N MET A 219 14.55 -16.34 -5.98
CA MET A 219 13.14 -16.02 -5.94
C MET A 219 12.57 -16.17 -7.34
N HIS A 220 11.57 -17.04 -7.48
CA HIS A 220 10.97 -17.37 -8.77
C HIS A 220 9.48 -17.64 -8.60
N TYR A 221 8.67 -17.04 -9.46
CA TYR A 221 7.24 -17.31 -9.57
C TYR A 221 6.86 -17.43 -11.03
N ASP A 222 6.01 -18.39 -11.36
CA ASP A 222 5.53 -18.58 -12.73
C ASP A 222 4.43 -17.58 -13.11
N SER A 223 3.72 -17.03 -12.11
CA SER A 223 2.65 -16.06 -12.30
C SER A 223 2.35 -15.27 -11.02
N SER A 224 1.63 -14.15 -11.16
CA SER A 224 1.10 -13.39 -10.02
C SER A 224 0.07 -14.17 -9.19
N GLU A 225 -0.54 -15.20 -9.77
CA GLU A 225 -1.41 -16.14 -9.05
C GLU A 225 -0.63 -16.91 -7.98
N LYS A 226 0.61 -17.33 -8.28
CA LYS A 226 1.48 -18.00 -7.32
C LYS A 226 1.97 -17.08 -6.21
N ILE A 227 2.16 -15.80 -6.51
CA ILE A 227 2.44 -14.79 -5.50
C ILE A 227 1.23 -14.63 -4.57
N MET A 228 0.00 -14.59 -5.12
CA MET A 228 -1.22 -14.53 -4.31
C MET A 228 -1.44 -15.79 -3.46
N ASP A 229 -1.15 -16.98 -3.99
CA ASP A 229 -1.18 -18.23 -3.22
C ASP A 229 -0.25 -18.15 -1.99
N GLU A 230 0.97 -17.62 -2.16
CA GLU A 230 1.90 -17.39 -1.05
C GLU A 230 1.36 -16.34 -0.07
N ILE A 231 0.87 -15.19 -0.57
CA ILE A 231 0.26 -14.13 0.25
C ILE A 231 -0.83 -14.72 1.13
N ALA A 232 -1.77 -15.49 0.56
CA ALA A 232 -2.87 -16.12 1.29
C ALA A 232 -2.37 -17.09 2.37
N SER A 233 -1.23 -17.77 2.15
CA SER A 233 -0.66 -18.70 3.12
C SER A 233 -0.05 -18.02 4.36
N VAL A 234 0.46 -16.79 4.24
CA VAL A 234 1.13 -16.06 5.33
C VAL A 234 0.31 -14.89 5.89
N THR A 235 -0.80 -14.54 5.22
CA THR A 235 -1.62 -13.37 5.52
C THR A 235 -3.06 -13.81 5.84
N PRO A 236 -3.41 -14.02 7.13
CA PRO A 236 -4.71 -14.57 7.51
C PRO A 236 -5.90 -13.82 6.95
N ILE A 237 -5.87 -12.48 6.87
CA ILE A 237 -6.97 -11.70 6.30
C ILE A 237 -7.18 -11.91 4.79
N TYR A 238 -6.21 -12.53 4.10
CA TYR A 238 -6.27 -12.91 2.68
C TYR A 238 -6.38 -14.44 2.50
N GLY A 239 -6.48 -15.25 3.56
CA GLY A 239 -6.36 -16.72 3.50
C GLY A 239 -7.38 -17.42 2.58
N GLY A 240 -8.52 -16.79 2.33
CA GLY A 240 -9.52 -17.25 1.38
C GLY A 240 -9.28 -16.79 -0.06
N ILE A 241 -8.45 -15.78 -0.31
CA ILE A 241 -8.31 -15.15 -1.62
C ILE A 241 -7.57 -16.07 -2.59
N SER A 242 -8.13 -16.22 -3.79
CA SER A 242 -7.46 -16.84 -4.93
C SER A 242 -8.00 -16.21 -6.21
N PHE A 243 -7.25 -16.29 -7.30
CA PHE A 243 -7.63 -15.67 -8.57
C PHE A 243 -9.00 -16.17 -9.09
N ASP A 244 -9.27 -17.48 -8.97
CA ASP A 244 -10.57 -18.07 -9.31
C ASP A 244 -11.74 -17.41 -8.58
N ARG A 245 -11.54 -17.00 -7.32
CA ARG A 245 -12.61 -16.42 -6.50
C ARG A 245 -12.85 -14.94 -6.77
N ILE A 246 -11.87 -14.24 -7.33
CA ILE A 246 -11.96 -12.82 -7.68
C ILE A 246 -12.20 -12.59 -9.18
N GLU A 247 -12.50 -13.66 -9.94
CA GLU A 247 -12.65 -13.61 -11.39
C GLU A 247 -13.76 -12.65 -11.84
N SER A 248 -14.88 -12.58 -11.12
CA SER A 248 -16.01 -11.72 -11.50
C SER A 248 -15.99 -10.36 -10.81
N ALA A 249 -16.45 -10.29 -9.56
CA ALA A 249 -16.72 -9.05 -8.83
C ALA A 249 -15.65 -8.71 -7.79
N GLY A 250 -14.59 -9.50 -7.67
CA GLY A 250 -13.62 -9.37 -6.59
C GLY A 250 -14.17 -9.72 -5.20
N LEU A 251 -13.32 -9.64 -4.18
CA LEU A 251 -13.67 -9.95 -2.79
C LEU A 251 -13.16 -8.87 -1.84
N GLN A 252 -13.94 -8.51 -0.84
CA GLN A 252 -13.48 -7.65 0.26
C GLN A 252 -12.72 -8.48 1.29
N TRP A 253 -11.54 -8.01 1.71
CA TRP A 253 -10.91 -8.54 2.92
C TRP A 253 -11.45 -7.81 4.17
N PRO A 254 -11.47 -8.46 5.36
CA PRO A 254 -10.96 -9.80 5.67
C PRO A 254 -11.73 -10.94 5.00
N CYS A 255 -10.98 -11.90 4.45
CA CYS A 255 -11.47 -13.16 3.91
C CYS A 255 -10.53 -14.29 4.38
N PRO A 256 -10.75 -14.87 5.58
CA PRO A 256 -9.80 -15.78 6.19
C PRO A 256 -9.82 -17.19 5.61
N ASP A 257 -10.94 -17.60 5.00
CA ASP A 257 -11.08 -18.91 4.39
C ASP A 257 -11.93 -18.89 3.11
N LYS A 258 -11.94 -20.02 2.41
CA LYS A 258 -12.59 -20.18 1.10
C LYS A 258 -14.12 -20.25 1.17
N ASN A 259 -14.71 -20.42 2.36
CA ASN A 259 -16.15 -20.60 2.54
C ASN A 259 -16.90 -19.28 2.70
N GLN A 260 -16.21 -18.18 3.05
CA GLN A 260 -16.84 -16.87 3.14
C GLN A 260 -17.41 -16.45 1.77
N ARG A 261 -18.69 -16.11 1.70
CA ARG A 261 -19.30 -15.64 0.44
C ARG A 261 -18.77 -14.25 0.07
N ALA A 262 -18.76 -13.94 -1.22
CA ALA A 262 -18.58 -12.56 -1.67
C ALA A 262 -19.73 -11.73 -1.05
N ASN A 263 -19.40 -10.76 -0.19
CA ASN A 263 -20.38 -9.81 0.29
C ASN A 263 -20.86 -9.00 -0.92
N SER A 264 -22.15 -9.14 -1.24
CA SER A 264 -22.87 -8.42 -2.30
C SER A 264 -22.97 -6.94 -1.97
#